data_AF-A0A355V8Y5-F1
#
_entry.id   AF-A0A355V8Y5-F1
#
_cell.length_a   1.000
_cell.length_b   1.000
_cell.length_c   1.000
_cell.angle_alpha   90.00
_cell.angle_beta   90.00
_cell.angle_gamma   90.00
#
_symmetry.space_group_name_H-M   'P 1'
#
loop_
_entity.id
_entity.type
_entity.pdbx_description
1 polymer ?
#
loop_
_entity_poly.entity_id
_entity_poly.type
_entity_poly.pdbx_seq_one_letter_code
_entity_poly.pdbx_strand_id
1 'polypeptide(L)'
;MRQYSLFQMYEPFRQSLIAEHRFYVDQARQRLLSQFDDIESEANRASAEWLEKNGHRFDPDRHDEASFLESAHDAGLEFYELLNAMRTRTQLSVVAGMYHEWDKRFRKWLVGDISRWCRGDAVSSKIWTVDIGKLINFLEGLGWEIKSQCYFSKLDACRVVVNVYKHGEGNSLNELKHRYREYFSHPLSNIGSGYSYLDHIDDSHLLVTDKQLQEFSDAIVSFWQSVPAEIYEKEDLDFPDWFVKAANK
;
A
#
# COMPACT_ATOMS: atom_id res chain seq x y z
N MET A 1 32.77 -1.50 -30.07
CA MET A 1 32.23 -0.23 -29.52
C MET A 1 32.18 -0.37 -28.01
N ARG A 2 32.59 0.63 -27.22
CA ARG A 2 32.42 0.58 -25.76
C ARG A 2 30.93 0.83 -25.47
N GLN A 3 30.27 -0.13 -24.86
CA GLN A 3 28.89 -0.01 -24.46
C GLN A 3 28.87 0.77 -23.14
N TYR A 4 28.23 1.95 -23.10
CA TYR A 4 28.11 2.74 -21.88
C TYR A 4 26.94 2.20 -21.05
N SER A 5 27.17 1.95 -19.76
CA SER A 5 26.11 1.56 -18.82
C SER A 5 25.36 2.81 -18.34
N LEU A 6 24.06 2.86 -18.60
CA LEU A 6 23.17 3.92 -18.13
C LEU A 6 22.76 3.70 -16.67
N PHE A 7 22.50 2.45 -16.29
CA PHE A 7 22.17 2.06 -14.92
C PHE A 7 23.00 0.87 -14.48
N GLN A 8 23.32 0.82 -13.18
CA GLN A 8 24.04 -0.28 -12.56
C GLN A 8 23.40 -0.63 -11.22
N MET A 9 23.10 -1.91 -11.03
CA MET A 9 22.60 -2.44 -9.78
C MET A 9 23.66 -3.31 -9.12
N TYR A 10 24.31 -2.76 -8.08
CA TYR A 10 25.27 -3.49 -7.27
C TYR A 10 24.56 -4.49 -6.35
N GLU A 11 24.94 -5.77 -6.42
CA GLU A 11 24.22 -6.86 -5.73
C GLU A 11 24.07 -6.62 -4.21
N PRO A 12 25.11 -6.27 -3.43
CA PRO A 12 24.92 -5.96 -2.02
C PRO A 12 23.97 -4.78 -1.74
N PHE A 13 23.90 -3.80 -2.63
CA PHE A 13 22.92 -2.71 -2.51
C PHE A 13 21.49 -3.21 -2.81
N ARG A 14 21.31 -4.07 -3.82
CA ARG A 14 20.03 -4.75 -4.06
C ARG A 14 19.59 -5.54 -2.83
N GLN A 15 20.48 -6.33 -2.25
CA GLN A 15 20.20 -7.12 -1.06
C GLN A 15 19.87 -6.25 0.15
N SER A 16 20.54 -5.10 0.32
CA SER A 16 20.21 -4.17 1.41
C SER A 16 18.81 -3.56 1.23
N LEU A 17 18.42 -3.19 0.01
CA LEU A 17 17.06 -2.68 -0.28
C LEU A 17 15.98 -3.73 0.05
N ILE A 18 16.21 -4.99 -0.33
CA ILE A 18 15.31 -6.10 -0.04
C ILE A 18 15.25 -6.38 1.47
N ALA A 19 16.40 -6.40 2.14
CA ALA A 19 16.48 -6.65 3.58
C ALA A 19 15.80 -5.54 4.39
N GLU A 20 16.01 -4.27 4.04
CA GLU A 20 15.33 -3.11 4.66
C GLU A 20 13.81 -3.22 4.51
N HIS A 21 13.32 -3.57 3.30
CA HIS A 21 11.89 -3.74 3.06
C HIS A 21 11.29 -4.90 3.88
N ARG A 22 11.94 -6.07 3.88
CA ARG A 22 11.48 -7.22 4.67
C ARG A 22 11.46 -6.91 6.16
N PHE A 23 12.51 -6.27 6.67
CA PHE A 23 12.58 -5.84 8.06
C PHE A 23 11.40 -4.91 8.41
N TYR A 24 11.07 -3.94 7.56
CA TYR A 24 9.91 -3.07 7.77
C TYR A 24 8.62 -3.88 7.91
N VAL A 25 8.36 -4.80 6.98
CA VAL A 25 7.13 -5.61 6.96
C VAL A 25 7.06 -6.55 8.17
N ASP A 26 8.16 -7.23 8.49
CA ASP A 26 8.23 -8.15 9.63
C ASP A 26 8.01 -7.40 10.95
N GLN A 27 8.64 -6.25 11.14
CA GLN A 27 8.48 -5.46 12.35
C GLN A 27 7.09 -4.81 12.42
N ALA A 28 6.52 -4.36 11.30
CA ALA A 28 5.15 -3.85 11.28
C ALA A 28 4.14 -4.93 11.68
N ARG A 29 4.29 -6.16 11.17
CA ARG A 29 3.45 -7.30 11.57
C ARG A 29 3.55 -7.57 13.07
N GLN A 30 4.78 -7.71 13.58
CA GLN A 30 5.03 -8.09 14.98
C GLN A 30 4.69 -7.01 16.00
N ARG A 31 4.80 -5.73 15.64
CA ARG A 31 4.70 -4.63 16.60
C ARG A 31 3.41 -3.84 16.48
N LEU A 32 2.77 -3.86 15.31
CA LEU A 32 1.58 -3.08 15.03
C LEU A 32 0.38 -3.98 14.78
N LEU A 33 0.48 -4.93 13.84
CA LEU A 33 -0.68 -5.71 13.40
C LEU A 33 -1.07 -6.81 14.38
N SER A 34 -0.11 -7.48 15.03
CA SER A 34 -0.39 -8.53 16.00
C SER A 34 -1.09 -8.03 17.27
N GLN A 35 -1.15 -6.72 17.49
CA GLN A 35 -1.92 -6.14 18.59
C GLN A 35 -3.43 -6.30 18.39
N PHE A 36 -3.86 -6.75 17.21
CA PHE A 36 -5.27 -6.91 16.84
C PHE A 36 -5.65 -8.39 16.63
N ASP A 37 -4.83 -9.34 17.11
CA ASP A 37 -5.08 -10.78 16.93
C ASP A 37 -6.23 -11.31 17.82
N ASP A 38 -6.52 -10.63 18.94
CA ASP A 38 -7.49 -11.09 19.96
C ASP A 38 -8.59 -10.04 20.27
N ILE A 39 -9.09 -9.35 19.24
CA ILE A 39 -10.12 -8.30 19.39
C ILE A 39 -11.37 -8.82 20.13
N GLU A 40 -11.77 -10.08 19.91
CA GLU A 40 -12.96 -10.67 20.55
C GLU A 40 -12.82 -10.71 22.07
N SER A 41 -11.67 -11.14 22.58
CA SER A 41 -11.38 -11.15 24.02
C SER A 41 -11.36 -9.74 24.60
N GLU A 42 -10.78 -8.78 23.88
CA GLU A 42 -10.75 -7.39 24.33
C GLU A 42 -12.15 -6.76 24.39
N ALA A 43 -13.01 -7.08 23.42
CA ALA A 43 -14.41 -6.66 23.41
C ALA A 43 -15.23 -7.30 24.56
N ASN A 44 -15.02 -8.59 24.82
CA ASN A 44 -15.64 -9.27 25.96
C ASN A 44 -15.23 -8.64 27.29
N ARG A 45 -13.95 -8.26 27.42
CA ARG A 45 -13.45 -7.53 28.58
C ARG A 45 -14.10 -6.15 28.70
N ALA A 46 -14.27 -5.42 27.60
CA ALA A 46 -14.98 -4.13 27.61
C ALA A 46 -16.43 -4.27 28.10
N SER A 47 -17.12 -5.33 27.70
CA SER A 47 -18.47 -5.67 28.21
C SER A 47 -18.47 -5.91 29.72
N ALA A 48 -17.54 -6.74 30.22
CA ALA A 48 -17.40 -7.03 31.65
C ALA A 48 -17.05 -5.78 32.47
N GLU A 49 -16.14 -4.94 31.97
CA GLU A 49 -15.78 -3.67 32.61
C GLU A 49 -16.95 -2.70 32.65
N TRP A 50 -17.83 -2.70 31.63
CA TRP A 50 -19.03 -1.89 31.63
C TRP A 50 -19.97 -2.32 32.77
N LEU A 51 -20.17 -3.64 32.96
CA LEU A 51 -20.99 -4.16 34.06
C LEU A 51 -20.40 -3.81 35.42
N GLU A 52 -19.09 -3.97 35.61
CA GLU A 52 -18.43 -3.60 36.86
C GLU A 52 -18.61 -2.11 37.18
N LYS A 53 -18.46 -1.24 36.17
CA LYS A 53 -18.58 0.21 36.33
C LYS A 53 -20.03 0.65 36.53
N ASN A 54 -21.03 -0.03 35.99
CA ASN A 54 -22.42 0.43 36.01
C ASN A 54 -23.34 -0.37 36.95
N GLY A 55 -22.92 -1.55 37.40
CA GLY A 55 -23.73 -2.45 38.22
C GLY A 55 -24.19 -1.82 39.54
N HIS A 56 -23.42 -0.89 40.10
CA HIS A 56 -23.81 -0.13 41.30
C HIS A 56 -25.09 0.73 41.11
N ARG A 57 -25.54 0.94 39.87
CA ARG A 57 -26.77 1.68 39.52
C ARG A 57 -27.99 0.78 39.38
N PHE A 58 -27.82 -0.53 39.48
CA PHE A 58 -28.92 -1.47 39.39
C PHE A 58 -29.82 -1.37 40.61
N ASP A 59 -31.12 -1.30 40.38
CA ASP A 59 -32.15 -1.26 41.41
C ASP A 59 -33.18 -2.34 41.04
N PRO A 60 -33.24 -3.46 41.77
CA PRO A 60 -34.08 -4.60 41.40
C PRO A 60 -35.58 -4.27 41.44
N ASP A 61 -35.99 -3.21 42.15
CA ASP A 61 -37.39 -2.79 42.22
C ASP A 61 -37.79 -1.91 41.03
N ARG A 62 -36.82 -1.40 40.27
CA ARG A 62 -37.03 -0.43 39.18
C ARG A 62 -36.46 -0.85 37.83
N HIS A 63 -35.48 -1.74 37.82
CA HIS A 63 -34.71 -2.09 36.64
C HIS A 63 -34.82 -3.59 36.32
N ASP A 64 -34.80 -3.90 35.04
CA ASP A 64 -34.63 -5.26 34.53
C ASP A 64 -33.13 -5.57 34.38
N GLU A 65 -32.69 -6.69 34.95
CA GLU A 65 -31.31 -7.17 34.84
C GLU A 65 -30.90 -7.38 33.38
N ALA A 66 -31.84 -7.83 32.54
CA ALA A 66 -31.59 -8.04 31.12
C ALA A 66 -31.18 -6.74 30.39
N SER A 67 -31.74 -5.59 30.80
CA SER A 67 -31.41 -4.28 30.21
C SER A 67 -29.96 -3.86 30.50
N PHE A 68 -29.42 -4.22 31.68
CA PHE A 68 -28.02 -3.98 32.01
C PHE A 68 -27.08 -4.91 31.25
N LEU A 69 -27.45 -6.18 31.06
CA LEU A 69 -26.67 -7.13 30.26
C LEU A 69 -26.66 -6.74 28.77
N GLU A 70 -27.79 -6.27 28.24
CA GLU A 70 -27.88 -5.77 26.86
C GLU A 70 -26.99 -4.53 26.67
N SER A 71 -27.06 -3.56 27.59
CA SER A 71 -26.20 -2.37 27.54
C SER A 71 -24.71 -2.71 27.61
N ALA A 72 -24.33 -3.71 28.41
CA ALA A 72 -22.97 -4.21 28.49
C ALA A 72 -22.53 -4.91 27.20
N HIS A 73 -23.42 -5.69 26.60
CA HIS A 73 -23.18 -6.35 25.32
C HIS A 73 -22.97 -5.30 24.21
N ASP A 74 -23.81 -4.27 24.15
CA ASP A 74 -23.68 -3.18 23.19
C ASP A 74 -22.35 -2.43 23.34
N ALA A 75 -21.90 -2.18 24.58
CA ALA A 75 -20.59 -1.60 24.82
C ALA A 75 -19.44 -2.48 24.32
N GLY A 76 -19.56 -3.81 24.45
CA GLY A 76 -18.63 -4.76 23.86
C GLY A 76 -18.62 -4.72 22.33
N LEU A 77 -19.80 -4.66 21.71
CA LEU A 77 -19.95 -4.57 20.25
C LEU A 77 -19.35 -3.28 19.69
N GLU A 78 -19.63 -2.13 20.30
CA GLU A 78 -19.04 -0.85 19.91
C GLU A 78 -17.51 -0.89 20.00
N PHE A 79 -16.97 -1.46 21.09
CA PHE A 79 -15.53 -1.60 21.27
C PHE A 79 -14.90 -2.50 20.19
N TYR A 80 -15.57 -3.61 19.85
CA TYR A 80 -15.17 -4.52 18.77
C TYR A 80 -15.10 -3.80 17.41
N GLU A 81 -16.12 -3.00 17.07
CA GLU A 81 -16.17 -2.24 15.83
C GLU A 81 -15.05 -1.20 15.74
N LEU A 82 -14.82 -0.47 16.84
CA LEU A 82 -13.74 0.52 16.93
C LEU A 82 -12.36 -0.11 16.74
N LEU A 83 -12.09 -1.26 17.38
CA LEU A 83 -10.84 -1.98 17.23
C LEU A 83 -10.65 -2.52 15.80
N ASN A 84 -11.69 -3.05 15.16
CA ASN A 84 -11.60 -3.48 13.77
C ASN A 84 -11.33 -2.31 12.81
N ALA A 85 -11.98 -1.17 13.02
CA ALA A 85 -11.68 0.04 12.25
C ALA A 85 -10.23 0.48 12.45
N MET A 86 -9.72 0.39 13.68
CA MET A 86 -8.32 0.69 14.00
C MET A 86 -7.34 -0.30 13.34
N ARG A 87 -7.65 -1.61 13.34
CA ARG A 87 -6.87 -2.64 12.63
C ARG A 87 -6.76 -2.30 11.14
N THR A 88 -7.88 -2.05 10.47
CA THR A 88 -7.92 -1.70 9.03
C THR A 88 -7.08 -0.45 8.74
N ARG A 89 -7.23 0.61 9.53
CA ARG A 89 -6.43 1.84 9.38
C ARG A 89 -4.93 1.60 9.58
N THR A 90 -4.57 0.80 10.58
CA THR A 90 -3.17 0.43 10.85
C THR A 90 -2.58 -0.35 9.68
N GLN A 91 -3.34 -1.31 9.14
CA GLN A 91 -2.94 -2.10 7.99
C GLN A 91 -2.71 -1.25 6.74
N LEU A 92 -3.62 -0.34 6.42
CA LEU A 92 -3.46 0.61 5.32
C LEU A 92 -2.27 1.55 5.52
N SER A 93 -2.02 1.98 6.76
CA SER A 93 -0.86 2.80 7.10
C SER A 93 0.47 2.06 6.85
N VAL A 94 0.54 0.77 7.21
CA VAL A 94 1.70 -0.08 6.91
C VAL A 94 1.91 -0.24 5.41
N VAL A 95 0.83 -0.48 4.65
CA VAL A 95 0.88 -0.59 3.19
C VAL A 95 1.38 0.70 2.55
N ALA A 96 0.89 1.85 3.00
CA ALA A 96 1.36 3.16 2.56
C ALA A 96 2.84 3.37 2.88
N GLY A 97 3.27 3.04 4.09
CA GLY A 97 4.66 3.18 4.52
C GLY A 97 5.64 2.37 3.66
N MET A 98 5.35 1.10 3.39
CA MET A 98 6.24 0.27 2.56
C MET A 98 6.29 0.75 1.10
N TYR A 99 5.15 1.18 0.53
CA TYR A 99 5.11 1.69 -0.83
C TYR A 99 5.87 3.01 -0.98
N HIS A 100 5.66 3.94 -0.04
CA HIS A 100 6.36 5.23 -0.07
C HIS A 100 7.87 5.10 0.12
N GLU A 101 8.32 4.19 0.98
CA GLU A 101 9.76 3.93 1.11
C GLU A 101 10.33 3.29 -0.16
N TRP A 102 9.61 2.34 -0.78
CA TRP A 102 9.99 1.79 -2.08
C TRP A 102 10.11 2.88 -3.17
N ASP A 103 9.08 3.69 -3.37
CA ASP A 103 9.05 4.76 -4.38
C ASP A 103 10.22 5.75 -4.18
N LYS A 104 10.47 6.13 -2.92
CA LYS A 104 11.59 7.00 -2.56
C LYS A 104 12.95 6.37 -2.87
N ARG A 105 13.13 5.08 -2.55
CA ARG A 105 14.40 4.36 -2.84
C ARG A 105 14.61 4.18 -4.32
N PHE A 106 13.55 3.86 -5.06
CA PHE A 106 13.58 3.76 -6.51
C PHE A 106 13.99 5.07 -7.17
N ARG A 107 13.38 6.20 -6.78
CA ARG A 107 13.76 7.53 -7.28
C ARG A 107 15.21 7.90 -6.94
N LYS A 108 15.66 7.60 -5.70
CA LYS A 108 17.07 7.82 -5.31
C LYS A 108 18.04 7.04 -6.17
N TRP A 109 17.75 5.76 -6.42
CA TRP A 109 18.58 4.92 -7.30
C TRP A 109 18.64 5.49 -8.71
N LEU A 110 17.49 5.87 -9.28
CA LEU A 110 17.42 6.48 -10.62
C LEU A 110 18.26 7.75 -10.72
N VAL A 111 18.10 8.68 -9.77
CA VAL A 111 18.87 9.94 -9.74
C VAL A 111 20.36 9.67 -9.61
N GLY A 112 20.75 8.70 -8.77
CA GLY A 112 22.15 8.32 -8.56
C GLY A 112 22.84 7.90 -9.86
N ASP A 113 22.22 7.04 -10.65
CA ASP A 113 22.81 6.57 -11.92
C ASP A 113 22.69 7.61 -13.04
N ILE A 114 21.53 8.28 -13.17
CA ILE A 114 21.31 9.31 -14.20
C ILE A 114 22.31 10.45 -14.07
N SER A 115 22.64 10.88 -12.84
CA SER A 115 23.60 11.95 -12.60
C SER A 115 25.01 11.69 -13.17
N ARG A 116 25.34 10.43 -13.48
CA ARG A 116 26.64 10.05 -14.05
C ARG A 116 26.74 10.35 -15.55
N TRP A 117 25.62 10.37 -16.27
CA TRP A 117 25.61 10.53 -17.73
C TRP A 117 24.71 11.66 -18.23
N CYS A 118 23.76 12.15 -17.42
CA CYS A 118 22.96 13.34 -17.70
C CYS A 118 23.23 14.40 -16.62
N ARG A 119 23.94 15.47 -16.99
CA ARG A 119 24.31 16.56 -16.06
C ARG A 119 23.15 17.54 -15.91
N GLY A 120 22.93 18.01 -14.69
CA GLY A 120 21.98 19.08 -14.38
C GLY A 120 20.90 18.68 -13.37
N ASP A 121 20.49 19.63 -12.53
CA ASP A 121 19.54 19.38 -11.44
C ASP A 121 18.09 19.28 -11.92
N ALA A 122 17.81 19.73 -13.14
CA ALA A 122 16.47 19.74 -13.72
C ALA A 122 15.91 18.31 -13.91
N VAL A 123 16.73 17.37 -14.37
CA VAL A 123 16.34 15.96 -14.54
C VAL A 123 16.10 15.31 -13.18
N SER A 124 17.01 15.48 -12.23
CA SER A 124 16.87 15.00 -10.85
C SER A 124 15.57 15.51 -10.23
N SER A 125 15.30 16.81 -10.33
CA SER A 125 14.06 17.43 -9.83
C SER A 125 12.82 16.87 -10.52
N LYS A 126 12.92 16.55 -11.81
CA LYS A 126 11.80 15.98 -12.56
C LYS A 126 11.51 14.54 -12.16
N ILE A 127 12.55 13.72 -11.93
CA ILE A 127 12.41 12.35 -11.41
C ILE A 127 11.67 12.33 -10.08
N TRP A 128 11.86 13.32 -9.21
CA TRP A 128 11.14 13.39 -7.93
C TRP A 128 9.66 13.74 -8.04
N THR A 129 9.23 14.38 -9.12
CA THR A 129 7.87 14.94 -9.24
C THR A 129 7.00 14.20 -10.26
N VAL A 130 7.62 13.46 -11.17
CA VAL A 130 6.90 12.72 -12.20
C VAL A 130 6.19 11.50 -11.58
N ASP A 131 5.02 11.14 -12.12
CA ASP A 131 4.32 9.94 -11.66
C ASP A 131 5.17 8.68 -11.90
N ILE A 132 4.97 7.67 -11.06
CA ILE A 132 5.73 6.43 -11.13
C ILE A 132 5.52 5.70 -12.46
N GLY A 133 4.32 5.76 -13.05
CA GLY A 133 4.02 5.14 -14.34
C GLY A 133 4.92 5.69 -15.45
N LYS A 134 5.19 6.99 -15.48
CA LYS A 134 6.14 7.61 -16.40
C LYS A 134 7.60 7.22 -16.14
N LEU A 135 7.99 6.96 -14.89
CA LEU A 135 9.32 6.39 -14.59
C LEU A 135 9.45 4.95 -15.09
N ILE A 136 8.39 4.14 -14.94
CA ILE A 136 8.34 2.79 -15.49
C ILE A 136 8.40 2.82 -17.02
N ASN A 137 7.62 3.69 -17.67
CA ASN A 137 7.68 3.87 -19.13
C ASN A 137 9.07 4.28 -19.61
N PHE A 138 9.73 5.17 -18.87
CA PHE A 138 11.10 5.57 -19.15
C PHE A 138 12.05 4.36 -19.16
N LEU A 139 12.00 3.51 -18.13
CA LEU A 139 12.86 2.31 -18.05
C LEU A 139 12.50 1.24 -19.10
N GLU A 140 11.23 1.09 -19.45
CA GLU A 140 10.82 0.24 -20.56
C GLU A 140 11.38 0.74 -21.90
N GLY A 141 11.41 2.06 -22.11
CA GLY A 141 12.10 2.69 -23.26
C GLY A 141 13.60 2.41 -23.29
N LEU A 142 14.21 2.09 -22.13
CA LEU A 142 15.60 1.63 -22.02
C LEU A 142 15.77 0.12 -22.18
N GLY A 143 14.68 -0.61 -22.43
CA GLY A 143 14.67 -2.06 -22.65
C GLY A 143 14.58 -2.90 -21.38
N TRP A 144 14.16 -2.34 -20.25
CA TRP A 144 13.78 -3.12 -19.07
C TRP A 144 12.26 -3.33 -19.04
N GLU A 145 11.80 -4.51 -19.45
CA GLU A 145 10.38 -4.86 -19.54
C GLU A 145 9.76 -5.09 -18.14
N ILE A 146 9.19 -4.04 -17.56
CA ILE A 146 8.63 -4.09 -16.20
C ILE A 146 7.15 -4.46 -16.21
N LYS A 147 6.34 -3.89 -17.11
CA LYS A 147 4.88 -4.08 -17.09
C LYS A 147 4.44 -5.48 -17.49
N SER A 148 5.28 -6.21 -18.21
CA SER A 148 5.05 -7.61 -18.57
C SER A 148 5.27 -8.58 -17.39
N GLN A 149 5.91 -8.12 -16.31
CA GLN A 149 6.24 -8.95 -15.17
C GLN A 149 5.02 -9.19 -14.28
N CYS A 150 4.93 -10.41 -13.72
CA CYS A 150 3.81 -10.81 -12.86
C CYS A 150 3.66 -9.91 -11.61
N TYR A 151 4.77 -9.39 -11.07
CA TYR A 151 4.76 -8.52 -9.89
C TYR A 151 4.17 -7.13 -10.18
N PHE A 152 4.17 -6.67 -11.43
CA PHE A 152 3.82 -5.29 -11.74
C PHE A 152 2.36 -4.99 -11.44
N SER A 153 1.45 -5.93 -11.69
CA SER A 153 0.02 -5.76 -11.39
C SER A 153 -0.22 -5.52 -9.89
N LYS A 154 0.52 -6.22 -9.01
CA LYS A 154 0.42 -6.06 -7.56
C LYS A 154 1.08 -4.77 -7.08
N LEU A 155 2.21 -4.38 -7.67
CA LEU A 155 2.85 -3.10 -7.38
C LEU A 155 1.97 -1.91 -7.81
N ASP A 156 1.34 -2.00 -8.98
CA ASP A 156 0.41 -0.99 -9.49
C ASP A 156 -0.87 -0.94 -8.65
N ALA A 157 -1.42 -2.08 -8.24
CA ALA A 157 -2.53 -2.12 -7.28
C ALA A 157 -2.16 -1.45 -5.95
N CYS A 158 -0.95 -1.71 -5.42
CA CYS A 158 -0.45 -1.07 -4.20
C CYS A 158 -0.42 0.46 -4.33
N ARG A 159 0.09 0.99 -5.45
CA ARG A 159 0.04 2.43 -5.77
C ARG A 159 -1.38 2.98 -5.70
N VAL A 160 -2.34 2.30 -6.34
CA VAL A 160 -3.72 2.76 -6.40
C VAL A 160 -4.36 2.74 -5.01
N VAL A 161 -4.20 1.64 -4.25
CA VAL A 161 -4.68 1.51 -2.86
C VAL A 161 -4.13 2.63 -1.97
N VAL A 162 -2.82 2.90 -2.03
CA VAL A 162 -2.19 3.96 -1.23
C VAL A 162 -2.71 5.33 -1.61
N ASN A 163 -2.95 5.58 -2.89
CA ASN A 163 -3.53 6.85 -3.34
C ASN A 163 -4.98 7.01 -2.86
N VAL A 164 -5.81 5.97 -2.89
CA VAL A 164 -7.18 5.99 -2.34
C VAL A 164 -7.12 6.25 -0.83
N TYR A 165 -6.30 5.51 -0.09
CA TYR A 165 -6.15 5.73 1.35
C TYR A 165 -5.75 7.16 1.71
N LYS A 166 -4.90 7.79 0.88
CA LYS A 166 -4.41 9.16 1.11
C LYS A 166 -5.44 10.24 0.74
N HIS A 167 -6.15 10.05 -0.35
CA HIS A 167 -6.96 11.11 -0.98
C HIS A 167 -8.47 10.88 -0.91
N GLY A 168 -8.91 9.66 -0.58
CA GLY A 168 -10.29 9.24 -0.61
C GLY A 168 -10.84 9.22 -2.05
N GLU A 169 -11.96 9.90 -2.22
CA GLU A 169 -12.68 10.05 -3.49
C GLU A 169 -11.82 10.64 -4.63
N GLY A 170 -12.01 10.11 -5.84
CA GLY A 170 -11.42 10.65 -7.06
C GLY A 170 -10.86 9.61 -8.02
N ASN A 171 -9.90 10.03 -8.85
CA ASN A 171 -9.40 9.21 -9.96
C ASN A 171 -8.82 7.86 -9.52
N SER A 172 -8.13 7.81 -8.39
CA SER A 172 -7.57 6.54 -7.89
C SER A 172 -8.65 5.59 -7.40
N LEU A 173 -9.74 6.10 -6.82
CA LEU A 173 -10.87 5.26 -6.42
C LEU A 173 -11.58 4.69 -7.65
N ASN A 174 -11.83 5.52 -8.67
CA ASN A 174 -12.38 5.06 -9.94
C ASN A 174 -11.47 4.00 -10.59
N GLU A 175 -10.16 4.22 -10.59
CA GLU A 175 -9.18 3.24 -11.07
C GLU A 175 -9.28 1.92 -10.29
N LEU A 176 -9.37 1.97 -8.95
CA LEU A 176 -9.50 0.80 -8.09
C LEU A 176 -10.79 0.02 -8.38
N LYS A 177 -11.93 0.70 -8.50
CA LYS A 177 -13.24 0.11 -8.86
C LYS A 177 -13.22 -0.63 -10.20
N HIS A 178 -12.42 -0.17 -11.16
CA HIS A 178 -12.38 -0.78 -12.48
C HIS A 178 -11.33 -1.87 -12.62
N ARG A 179 -10.16 -1.71 -12.00
CA ARG A 179 -8.99 -2.58 -12.23
C ARG A 179 -8.69 -3.56 -11.10
N TYR A 180 -9.04 -3.21 -9.87
CA TYR A 180 -8.56 -3.90 -8.66
C TYR A 180 -9.69 -3.99 -7.60
N ARG A 181 -10.79 -4.65 -7.96
CA ARG A 181 -12.00 -4.71 -7.12
C ARG A 181 -11.82 -5.52 -5.83
N GLU A 182 -10.82 -6.38 -5.80
CA GLU A 182 -10.52 -7.27 -4.66
C GLU A 182 -10.08 -6.51 -3.39
N TYR A 183 -9.83 -5.20 -3.46
CA TYR A 183 -9.45 -4.37 -2.31
C TYR A 183 -10.63 -3.62 -1.68
N PHE A 184 -11.87 -4.02 -1.97
CA PHE A 184 -13.06 -3.55 -1.28
C PHE A 184 -13.62 -4.64 -0.37
N SER A 185 -13.88 -4.28 0.89
CA SER A 185 -14.68 -5.11 1.79
C SER A 185 -16.14 -4.91 1.47
N HIS A 186 -16.84 -5.94 1.00
CA HIS A 186 -18.29 -5.93 1.08
C HIS A 186 -18.89 -7.33 1.22
N PRO A 187 -19.85 -7.53 2.13
CA PRO A 187 -20.57 -8.81 2.33
C PRO A 187 -21.27 -9.36 1.07
N LEU A 188 -21.47 -8.53 0.05
CA LEU A 188 -22.20 -8.85 -1.18
C LEU A 188 -21.29 -9.00 -2.41
N SER A 189 -19.97 -8.91 -2.24
CA SER A 189 -19.00 -9.09 -3.33
C SER A 189 -19.07 -10.48 -3.99
N ASN A 190 -19.58 -11.48 -3.27
CA ASN A 190 -19.86 -12.83 -3.79
C ASN A 190 -21.24 -12.98 -4.45
N ILE A 191 -22.11 -11.99 -4.37
CA ILE A 191 -23.44 -12.01 -4.99
C ILE A 191 -23.34 -11.13 -6.24
N GLY A 192 -23.20 -11.79 -7.39
CA GLY A 192 -22.92 -11.22 -8.71
C GLY A 192 -23.85 -10.06 -9.12
N SER A 193 -23.55 -8.87 -8.59
CA SER A 193 -24.30 -7.65 -8.83
C SER A 193 -23.50 -6.78 -9.78
N GLY A 194 -24.16 -6.43 -10.90
CA GLY A 194 -23.57 -5.70 -12.01
C GLY A 194 -23.13 -4.26 -11.65
N TYR A 195 -22.72 -3.53 -12.67
CA TYR A 195 -22.15 -2.17 -12.60
C TYR A 195 -22.82 -1.18 -11.63
N SER A 196 -24.14 -1.30 -11.37
CA SER A 196 -24.89 -0.49 -10.41
C SER A 196 -24.37 -0.56 -8.96
N TYR A 197 -23.63 -1.62 -8.60
CA TYR A 197 -23.10 -1.78 -7.25
C TYR A 197 -21.83 -0.94 -7.01
N LEU A 198 -21.01 -0.72 -8.06
CA LEU A 198 -19.77 0.06 -7.94
C LEU A 198 -20.03 1.55 -7.67
N ASP A 199 -21.23 2.03 -7.99
CA ASP A 199 -21.65 3.42 -7.77
C ASP A 199 -21.82 3.74 -6.28
N HIS A 200 -22.01 2.73 -5.43
CA HIS A 200 -22.20 2.89 -3.97
C HIS A 200 -20.94 2.62 -3.14
N ILE A 201 -19.85 2.15 -3.77
CA ILE A 201 -18.56 1.97 -3.10
C ILE A 201 -17.89 3.32 -2.93
N ASP A 202 -17.42 3.64 -1.74
CA ASP A 202 -16.56 4.80 -1.43
C ASP A 202 -15.22 4.35 -0.82
N ASP A 203 -14.39 5.29 -0.40
CA ASP A 203 -13.08 5.01 0.21
C ASP A 203 -13.16 4.32 1.58
N SER A 204 -14.29 4.41 2.29
CA SER A 204 -14.49 3.73 3.59
C SER A 204 -14.56 2.21 3.45
N HIS A 205 -14.84 1.71 2.24
CA HIS A 205 -14.88 0.29 1.92
C HIS A 205 -13.50 -0.31 1.62
N LEU A 206 -12.45 0.51 1.58
CA LEU A 206 -11.09 0.07 1.28
C LEU A 206 -10.59 -0.91 2.36
N LEU A 207 -10.22 -2.12 1.93
CA LEU A 207 -9.69 -3.15 2.81
C LEU A 207 -8.51 -3.86 2.14
N VAL A 208 -7.46 -4.07 2.91
CA VAL A 208 -6.33 -4.91 2.52
C VAL A 208 -6.23 -6.02 3.56
N THR A 209 -6.29 -7.27 3.12
CA THR A 209 -6.08 -8.44 3.98
C THR A 209 -4.60 -8.69 4.26
N ASP A 210 -4.29 -9.49 5.28
CA ASP A 210 -2.90 -9.86 5.61
C ASP A 210 -2.18 -10.59 4.46
N LYS A 211 -2.95 -11.34 3.67
CA LYS A 211 -2.48 -11.99 2.45
C LYS A 211 -2.15 -10.95 1.37
N GLN A 212 -3.04 -10.01 1.10
CA GLN A 212 -2.82 -8.95 0.10
C GLN A 212 -1.65 -8.03 0.49
N LEU A 213 -1.49 -7.74 1.80
CA LEU A 213 -0.31 -7.03 2.30
C LEU A 213 0.96 -7.80 1.96
N GLN A 214 0.96 -9.13 2.15
CA GLN A 214 2.11 -9.96 1.76
C GLN A 214 2.35 -9.94 0.26
N GLU A 215 1.30 -10.05 -0.56
CA GLU A 215 1.41 -9.99 -2.03
C GLU A 215 2.03 -8.67 -2.51
N PHE A 216 1.69 -7.54 -1.86
CA PHE A 216 2.33 -6.26 -2.14
C PHE A 216 3.82 -6.23 -1.73
N SER A 217 4.15 -6.80 -0.57
CA SER A 217 5.54 -6.92 -0.12
C SER A 217 6.36 -7.78 -1.09
N ASP A 218 5.83 -8.93 -1.47
CA ASP A 218 6.48 -9.86 -2.41
C ASP A 218 6.67 -9.22 -3.78
N ALA A 219 5.73 -8.37 -4.22
CA ALA A 219 5.85 -7.61 -5.45
C ALA A 219 7.00 -6.57 -5.41
N ILE A 220 7.18 -5.88 -4.27
CA ILE A 220 8.31 -4.96 -4.06
C ILE A 220 9.64 -5.71 -4.06
N VAL A 221 9.71 -6.87 -3.40
CA VAL A 221 10.90 -7.73 -3.42
C VAL A 221 11.20 -8.20 -4.86
N SER A 222 10.19 -8.69 -5.57
CA SER A 222 10.31 -9.17 -6.95
C SER A 222 10.77 -8.06 -7.90
N PHE A 223 10.28 -6.84 -7.70
CA PHE A 223 10.76 -5.67 -8.44
C PHE A 223 12.25 -5.44 -8.24
N TRP A 224 12.76 -5.48 -6.99
CA TRP A 224 14.19 -5.29 -6.75
C TRP A 224 15.04 -6.42 -7.32
N GLN A 225 14.54 -7.65 -7.26
CA GLN A 225 15.18 -8.83 -7.84
C GLN A 225 15.24 -8.77 -9.38
N SER A 226 14.24 -8.15 -10.02
CA SER A 226 14.17 -8.04 -11.48
C SER A 226 15.01 -6.90 -12.05
N VAL A 227 15.51 -5.96 -11.22
CA VAL A 227 16.39 -4.89 -11.69
C VAL A 227 17.62 -5.51 -12.37
N PRO A 228 17.87 -5.25 -13.67
CA PRO A 228 19.06 -5.75 -14.35
C PRO A 228 20.34 -5.31 -13.66
N ALA A 229 21.39 -6.13 -13.71
CA ALA A 229 22.70 -5.75 -13.18
C ALA A 229 23.24 -4.50 -13.89
N GLU A 230 23.04 -4.42 -15.21
CA GLU A 230 23.39 -3.28 -16.03
C GLU A 230 22.29 -3.03 -17.07
N ILE A 231 22.01 -1.75 -17.33
CA ILE A 231 21.20 -1.31 -18.48
C ILE A 231 22.11 -0.48 -19.36
N TYR A 232 22.29 -0.91 -20.60
CA TYR A 232 23.21 -0.29 -21.53
C TYR A 232 22.54 0.69 -22.47
N GLU A 233 23.32 1.67 -22.93
CA GLU A 233 22.95 2.52 -24.06
C GLU A 233 22.74 1.67 -25.33
N LYS A 234 21.70 2.01 -26.09
CA LYS A 234 21.35 1.42 -27.40
C LYS A 234 21.13 2.55 -28.40
N GLU A 235 21.27 2.28 -29.70
CA GLU A 235 21.10 3.30 -30.75
C GLU A 235 19.64 3.76 -30.88
N ASP A 236 18.67 2.90 -30.57
CA ASP A 236 17.22 3.16 -30.71
C ASP A 236 16.51 3.46 -29.38
N LEU A 237 17.17 4.15 -28.45
CA LEU A 237 16.53 4.53 -27.18
C LEU A 237 15.48 5.62 -27.38
N ASP A 238 14.25 5.33 -26.96
CA ASP A 238 13.15 6.32 -26.94
C ASP A 238 13.06 6.97 -25.57
N PHE A 239 13.57 8.20 -25.47
CA PHE A 239 13.47 8.99 -24.26
C PHE A 239 12.15 9.76 -24.24
N PRO A 240 11.36 9.66 -23.15
CA PRO A 240 10.09 10.36 -23.07
C PRO A 240 10.30 11.88 -23.04
N ASP A 241 9.36 12.60 -23.65
CA ASP A 241 9.30 14.06 -23.74
C ASP A 241 9.71 14.80 -22.46
N TRP A 242 9.22 14.33 -21.30
CA TRP A 242 9.47 15.00 -20.03
C TRP A 242 10.96 14.95 -19.64
N PHE A 243 11.65 13.86 -20.01
CA PHE A 243 13.07 13.66 -19.74
C PHE A 243 13.89 14.55 -20.66
N VAL A 244 13.62 14.51 -21.96
CA VAL A 244 14.30 15.35 -22.96
C VAL A 244 14.15 16.84 -22.63
N LYS A 245 12.93 17.28 -22.29
CA LYS A 245 12.67 18.67 -21.87
C LYS A 245 13.40 19.07 -20.60
N ALA A 246 13.67 18.13 -19.69
CA ALA A 246 14.41 18.40 -18.46
C ALA A 246 15.93 18.40 -18.69
N ALA A 247 16.43 17.52 -19.57
CA ALA A 247 17.85 17.43 -19.91
C ALA A 247 18.37 18.64 -20.71
N ASN A 248 17.48 19.31 -21.44
CA ASN A 248 17.80 20.51 -22.24
C ASN A 248 17.67 21.84 -21.47
N LYS A 249 17.46 21.80 -20.15
CA LYS A 249 17.40 22.98 -19.28
C LYS A 249 18.72 23.18 -18.55
#